data_AF-A0AAP0BTZ6-F1
#
_entry.id   AF-A0AAP0BTZ6-F1
#
_cell.length_a   1.000
_cell.length_b   1.000
_cell.length_c   1.000
_cell.angle_alpha   90.00
_cell.angle_beta   90.00
_cell.angle_gamma   90.00
#
_symmetry.space_group_name_H-M   'P 1'
#
loop_
_entity.id
_entity.type
_entity.pdbx_description
1 polymer ?
#
loop_
_entity_poly.entity_id
_entity_poly.type
_entity_poly.pdbx_seq_one_letter_code
_entity_poly.pdbx_strand_id
1 'polypeptide(L)' 'MNREEKLPGWLNGLLELKFDEKCERHERMPNNVKNIYCLHCCVNFCDKCADTHDSHRILQVP' A
#
# COMPACT_ATOMS: atom_id res chain seq x y z
N MET A 1 -27.52 17.40 6.09
CA MET A 1 -26.17 17.49 6.68
C MET A 1 -25.23 16.66 5.81
N ASN A 2 -24.58 17.27 4.82
CA ASN A 2 -23.57 16.60 4.01
C ASN A 2 -22.29 16.47 4.85
N ARG A 3 -22.12 15.33 5.50
CA ARG A 3 -20.82 14.92 6.04
C ARG A 3 -20.13 14.07 4.99
N GLU A 4 -19.59 14.71 3.97
CA GLU A 4 -18.38 14.16 3.37
C GLU A 4 -17.27 14.45 4.39
N GLU A 5 -17.21 13.61 5.43
CA GLU A 5 -16.03 13.53 6.27
C GLU A 5 -14.88 13.23 5.31
N LYS A 6 -14.01 14.22 5.07
CA LYS A 6 -12.81 14.04 4.24
C LYS A 6 -12.00 12.93 4.91
N LEU A 7 -12.08 11.73 4.36
CA LEU A 7 -11.34 10.59 4.86
C LEU A 7 -9.86 10.97 4.90
N PRO A 8 -9.10 10.56 5.92
CA PRO A 8 -7.66 10.71 5.91
C PRO A 8 -7.07 10.11 4.63
N GLY A 9 -6.01 10.72 4.08
CA GLY A 9 -5.42 10.26 2.80
C GLY A 9 -5.05 8.78 2.79
N TRP A 10 -4.59 8.26 3.93
CA TRP A 10 -4.27 6.83 4.10
C TRP A 10 -5.51 5.93 3.96
N LEU A 11 -6.68 6.40 4.41
CA LEU A 11 -7.91 5.63 4.35
C LEU A 11 -8.49 5.69 2.93
N ASN A 12 -8.42 6.84 2.27
CA ASN A 12 -8.83 6.95 0.87
C ASN A 12 -7.98 6.05 -0.03
N GLY A 13 -6.65 6.10 0.11
CA GLY A 13 -5.75 5.26 -0.68
C GLY A 13 -5.95 3.76 -0.40
N LEU A 14 -6.17 3.37 0.86
CA LEU A 14 -6.45 1.97 1.19
C LEU A 14 -7.74 1.45 0.54
N LEU A 15 -8.77 2.30 0.39
CA LEU A 15 -10.05 1.93 -0.24
C LEU A 15 -9.99 1.89 -1.77
N GLU A 16 -9.12 2.68 -2.40
CA GLU A 16 -9.01 2.78 -3.86
C GLU A 16 -7.99 1.79 -4.48
N LEU A 17 -6.98 1.38 -3.71
CA LEU A 17 -5.89 0.53 -4.21
C LEU A 17 -6.29 -0.96 -4.28
N LYS A 18 -5.71 -1.65 -5.27
CA LYS A 18 -5.81 -3.10 -5.44
C LYS A 18 -4.55 -3.79 -4.94
N PHE A 19 -4.70 -4.80 -4.09
CA PHE A 19 -3.59 -5.49 -3.40
C PHE A 19 -3.14 -6.80 -4.06
N ASP A 20 -3.57 -7.04 -5.30
CA ASP A 20 -3.29 -8.24 -6.10
C ASP A 20 -2.36 -7.96 -7.30
N GLU A 21 -1.97 -6.71 -7.51
CA GLU A 21 -1.06 -6.32 -8.58
C GLU A 21 0.35 -6.83 -8.34
N LYS A 22 1.08 -7.20 -9.40
CA LYS A 22 2.51 -7.51 -9.31
C LYS A 22 3.35 -6.24 -9.29
N CYS A 23 4.42 -6.27 -8.51
CA CYS A 23 5.43 -5.23 -8.50
C CYS A 23 6.25 -5.26 -9.79
N GLU A 24 6.22 -4.17 -10.55
CA GLU A 24 6.96 -4.02 -11.80
C GLU A 24 8.49 -4.10 -11.60
N ARG A 25 9.00 -3.58 -10.47
CA ARG A 25 10.44 -3.62 -10.15
C ARG A 25 10.93 -5.02 -9.79
N HIS A 26 10.05 -5.84 -9.23
CA HIS A 26 10.36 -7.17 -8.71
C HIS A 26 9.59 -8.27 -9.44
N GLU A 27 9.25 -8.06 -10.72
CA GLU A 27 8.39 -8.96 -11.49
C GLU A 27 8.94 -10.40 -11.58
N ARG A 28 10.28 -10.54 -11.56
CA ARG A 28 10.98 -11.83 -11.68
C ARG A 28 11.21 -12.55 -10.34
N MET A 29 10.86 -11.92 -9.22
CA MET A 29 11.07 -12.49 -7.89
C MET A 29 9.81 -13.23 -7.44
N PRO A 30 9.96 -14.31 -6.64
CA PRO A 30 8.82 -14.88 -5.92
C PRO A 30 8.25 -13.84 -4.94
N ASN A 31 6.95 -13.94 -4.64
CA ASN A 31 6.23 -13.06 -3.70
C ASN A 31 6.24 -11.56 -4.06
N ASN A 32 6.09 -11.25 -5.34
CA ASN A 32 6.09 -9.89 -5.86
C ASN A 32 4.71 -9.19 -5.86
N VAL A 33 3.73 -9.73 -5.15
CA VAL A 33 2.39 -9.14 -5.07
C VAL A 33 2.43 -7.89 -4.19
N LYS A 34 1.81 -6.80 -4.63
CA LYS A 34 1.72 -5.53 -3.91
C LYS A 34 0.67 -5.60 -2.79
N ASN A 35 0.95 -6.37 -1.75
CA ASN A 35 0.02 -6.58 -0.63
C ASN A 35 0.36 -5.78 0.64
N ILE A 36 1.37 -4.91 0.61
CA ILE A 36 1.74 -4.03 1.73
C ILE A 36 1.33 -2.60 1.40
N TYR A 37 0.80 -1.86 2.36
CA TYR A 37 0.39 -0.46 2.25
C TYR A 37 1.13 0.42 3.26
N CYS A 38 1.73 1.54 2.83
CA CYS A 38 2.30 2.52 3.75
C CYS A 38 1.27 3.60 4.11
N LEU A 39 0.97 3.74 5.40
CA LEU A 39 0.02 4.74 5.90
C LEU A 39 0.53 6.19 5.77
N HIS A 40 1.85 6.37 5.67
CA HIS A 40 2.44 7.70 5.48
C HIS A 40 2.47 8.11 4.01
N CYS A 41 2.98 7.23 3.14
CA CYS A 41 3.14 7.51 1.71
C CYS A 41 1.86 7.27 0.90
N CYS A 42 0.86 6.61 1.49
CA CYS A 42 -0.41 6.27 0.86
C CYS A 42 -0.28 5.44 -0.44
N VAL A 43 0.68 4.51 -0.47
CA VAL A 43 0.97 3.64 -1.64
C VAL A 43 1.05 2.17 -1.24
N ASN A 44 0.72 1.28 -2.17
CA ASN A 44 0.94 -0.16 -2.02
C ASN A 44 2.24 -0.62 -2.69
N PHE A 45 2.80 -1.73 -2.21
CA PHE A 45 4.04 -2.31 -2.70
C PHE A 45 4.23 -3.76 -2.23
N CYS A 46 5.20 -4.47 -2.81
CA CYS A 46 5.55 -5.84 -2.40
C CYS A 46 6.58 -5.86 -1.26
N ASP A 47 6.81 -7.03 -0.68
CA ASP A 47 7.75 -7.23 0.44
C ASP A 47 9.14 -6.60 0.21
N LYS A 48 9.70 -6.70 -1.01
CA LYS A 48 11.04 -6.18 -1.34
C LYS A 48 11.12 -4.66 -1.40
N CYS A 49 10.00 -3.98 -1.54
CA CYS A 49 9.98 -2.52 -1.49
C CYS A 49 9.91 -1.98 -0.05
N ALA A 50 9.61 -2.84 0.93
CA ALA A 50 9.42 -2.42 2.32
C ALA A 50 10.68 -1.81 2.94
N ASP A 51 11.87 -2.20 2.47
CA ASP A 51 13.16 -1.65 2.94
C ASP A 51 13.24 -0.12 2.77
N THR A 52 12.54 0.45 1.77
CA THR A 52 12.46 1.91 1.57
C THR A 52 11.46 2.62 2.48
N HIS A 53 10.74 1.86 3.30
CA HIS A 53 9.66 2.30 4.19
C HIS A 53 9.88 1.82 5.64
N ASP A 54 11.12 1.47 6.01
CA ASP A 54 11.50 0.90 7.31
C ASP A 54 11.01 1.71 8.53
N SER A 55 10.97 3.03 8.39
CA SER A 55 10.61 4.00 9.43
C SER A 55 9.12 4.35 9.43
N HIS A 56 8.36 3.85 8.46
CA HIS A 56 6.94 4.17 8.30
C HIS A 56 6.05 3.07 8.88
N ARG A 57 4.83 3.45 9.26
CA ARG A 57 3.80 2.48 9.60
C ARG A 57 3.24 1.85 8.33
N ILE A 58 3.34 0.53 8.24
CA ILE A 58 2.85 -0.27 7.11
C ILE A 58 1.74 -1.22 7.57
N LEU A 59 0.80 -1.53 6.68
CA LEU A 59 -0.22 -2.55 6.84
C LEU A 59 0.00 -3.63 5.79
N GLN A 60 -0.05 -4.90 6.20
CA GLN A 60 -0.09 -6.01 5.25
C GLN A 60 -1.54 -6.45 5.08
N VAL A 61 -2.04 -6.44 3.84
CA VAL A 61 -3.37 -6.91 3.48
C VAL A 61 -3.25 -8.40 3.11
N PRO A 62 -3.96 -9.30 3.80
CA PRO A 62 -3.88 -10.75 3.55
C PRO A 62 -4.49 -11.16 2.21
#